data_AF-A0A6J6J6M2-F1
#
_entry.id   AF-A0A6J6J6M2-F1
#
_cell.length_a   1.000
_cell.length_b   1.000
_cell.length_c   1.000
_cell.angle_alpha   90.00
_cell.angle_beta   90.00
_cell.angle_gamma   90.00
#
_symmetry.space_group_name_H-M   'P 1'
#
loop_
_entity.id
_entity.type
_entity.pdbx_description
1 polymer ?
#
loop_
_entity_poly.entity_id
_entity_poly.type
_entity_poly.pdbx_seq_one_letter_code
_entity_poly.pdbx_strand_id
1 'polypeptide(L)' 'MVVTGDITQVDLQGGVSGLRVASRVLANVEDVYFSQMSSADVIRHPLVGKIVDAYDRADAANPKKAN' A
#
# COMPACT_ATOMS: atom_id res chain seq x y z
N MET A 1 -9.03 7.60 18.32
CA MET A 1 -9.64 7.20 17.03
C MET A 1 -8.57 6.54 16.19
N VAL A 2 -8.89 5.54 15.37
CA VAL A 2 -7.91 4.88 14.47
C VAL A 2 -8.46 4.94 13.05
N VAL A 3 -7.62 5.33 12.10
CA VAL A 3 -7.91 5.30 10.67
C VAL A 3 -6.91 4.36 10.01
N THR A 4 -7.42 3.41 9.22
CA THR A 4 -6.61 2.43 8.50
C THR A 4 -6.88 2.54 7.00
N GLY A 5 -5.88 2.27 6.17
CA GLY A 5 -6.08 2.15 4.73
C GLY A 5 -4.78 1.85 3.98
N ASP A 6 -4.90 1.72 2.67
CA ASP A 6 -3.78 1.44 1.77
C ASP A 6 -3.25 2.74 1.16
N ILE A 7 -1.97 3.05 1.42
CA ILE A 7 -1.30 4.25 0.93
C ILE A 7 -1.15 4.29 -0.61
N THR A 8 -1.34 3.14 -1.28
CA THR A 8 -1.28 3.01 -2.73
C THR A 8 -2.64 3.28 -3.40
N GLN A 9 -3.73 3.31 -2.63
CA GLN A 9 -5.06 3.58 -3.15
C GLN A 9 -5.13 5.01 -3.71
N VAL A 10 -5.54 5.12 -4.99
CA VAL A 10 -5.71 6.38 -5.71
C VAL A 10 -7.19 6.72 -5.76
N ASP A 11 -7.64 7.49 -4.78
CA ASP A 11 -9.05 7.77 -4.48
C ASP A 11 -9.46 9.24 -4.66
N LEU A 12 -8.50 10.14 -4.95
CA LEU A 12 -8.77 11.54 -5.24
C LEU A 12 -8.63 11.87 -6.74
N GLN A 13 -9.27 12.96 -7.14
CA GLN A 13 -9.10 13.53 -8.48
C GLN A 13 -7.63 13.87 -8.74
N GLY A 14 -7.18 13.69 -9.99
CA GLY A 14 -5.78 13.90 -10.36
C GLY A 14 -4.85 12.72 -10.07
N GLY A 15 -5.39 11.55 -9.71
CA GLY A 15 -4.60 10.33 -9.57
C GLY A 15 -3.76 10.30 -8.29
N VAL A 16 -4.23 10.96 -7.23
CA VAL A 16 -3.52 11.07 -5.96
C VAL A 16 -4.22 10.25 -4.88
N SER A 17 -3.44 9.65 -3.98
CA SER A 17 -3.94 9.03 -2.75
C SER A 17 -4.31 10.08 -1.71
N GLY A 18 -5.54 10.02 -1.19
CA GLY A 18 -6.01 10.85 -0.08
C GLY A 18 -5.21 10.62 1.19
N LEU A 19 -4.78 9.39 1.47
CA LEU A 19 -3.91 9.09 2.62
C LEU A 19 -2.51 9.71 2.48
N ARG A 20 -1.98 9.83 1.26
CA ARG A 20 -0.72 10.57 1.03
C ARG A 20 -0.88 12.07 1.23
N VAL A 21 -2.02 12.63 0.90
CA VAL A 21 -2.31 14.05 1.14
C VAL A 21 -2.50 14.30 2.63
N ALA A 22 -3.34 13.49 3.28
CA ALA A 22 -3.61 13.59 4.71
C ALA A 22 -2.33 13.46 5.56
N SER A 23 -1.44 12.52 5.22
CA SER A 23 -0.17 12.37 5.95
C SER A 23 0.75 13.58 5.85
N ARG A 24 0.76 14.30 4.72
CA ARG A 24 1.50 15.55 4.57
C ARG A 24 0.86 16.70 5.34
N VAL A 25 -0.47 16.84 5.25
CA VAL A 25 -1.22 17.94 5.88
C VAL A 25 -1.19 17.84 7.40
N LEU A 26 -1.28 16.62 7.93
CA LEU A 26 -1.37 16.36 9.37
C LEU A 26 -0.01 16.06 10.02
N ALA A 27 1.10 16.20 9.28
CA ALA A 27 2.45 15.81 9.74
C ALA A 27 2.90 16.51 11.03
N ASN A 28 2.38 17.71 11.31
CA ASN A 28 2.76 18.54 12.45
C ASN A 28 1.60 18.74 13.46
N VAL A 29 0.53 17.96 13.35
CA VAL A 29 -0.58 18.04 14.29
C VAL A 29 -0.20 17.25 15.55
N GLU A 30 -0.19 17.93 16.69
CA GLU A 30 0.02 17.28 18.00
C GLU A 30 -1.01 16.17 18.21
N ASP A 31 -0.60 15.10 18.89
CA ASP A 31 -1.40 13.89 19.14
C ASP A 31 -1.80 13.06 17.90
N VAL A 32 -1.19 13.31 16.73
CA VAL A 32 -1.32 12.45 15.54
C VAL A 32 -0.05 11.64 15.31
N TYR A 33 -0.20 10.33 15.12
CA TYR A 33 0.89 9.43 14.76
C TYR A 33 0.59 8.64 13.49
N PHE A 34 1.60 8.47 12.64
CA PHE A 34 1.51 7.69 11.40
C PHE A 34 2.24 6.36 11.54
N SER A 35 1.49 5.27 11.63
CA SER A 35 2.04 3.91 11.60
C SER A 35 2.03 3.37 10.18
N GLN A 36 3.20 3.25 9.55
CA GLN A 36 3.34 2.64 8.23
C GLN A 36 3.66 1.15 8.37
N MET A 37 2.88 0.32 7.70
CA MET A 37 3.10 -1.12 7.63
C MET A 37 3.65 -1.51 6.26
N SER A 38 4.51 -2.51 6.26
CA SER A 38 5.11 -3.09 5.06
C SER A 38 4.57 -4.51 4.83
N SER A 39 4.99 -5.14 3.73
CA SER A 39 4.67 -6.54 3.45
C SER A 39 5.24 -7.50 4.50
N ALA A 40 6.30 -7.10 5.23
CA ALA A 40 6.92 -7.87 6.30
C ALA A 40 6.06 -7.92 7.57
N ASP A 41 5.17 -6.95 7.77
CA ASP A 41 4.28 -6.87 8.93
C ASP A 41 3.00 -7.72 8.76
N VAL A 42 2.85 -8.37 7.61
CA VAL A 42 1.65 -9.13 7.25
C VAL A 42 1.88 -10.62 7.43
N ILE A 43 1.25 -11.20 8.45
CA ILE A 43 1.17 -12.65 8.62
C ILE A 43 0.14 -13.20 7.65
N ARG A 44 0.60 -14.00 6.68
CA ARG A 44 -0.27 -14.63 5.67
C ARG A 44 -0.32 -16.13 5.92
N HIS A 45 -1.47 -16.73 5.61
CA HIS A 45 -1.56 -18.18 5.52
C HIS A 45 -0.57 -18.69 4.46
N PRO A 46 0.17 -19.80 4.68
CA PRO A 46 1.21 -20.27 3.76
C PRO A 46 0.73 -20.46 2.30
N LEU A 47 -0.51 -20.90 2.10
CA LEU A 47 -1.11 -21.02 0.78
C LEU A 47 -1.26 -19.67 0.07
N VAL A 48 -1.67 -18.62 0.80
CA VAL A 48 -1.84 -17.28 0.24
C VAL A 48 -0.48 -16.72 -0.21
N GLY A 49 0.58 -16.91 0.58
CA GLY A 49 1.94 -16.54 0.17
C GLY A 49 2.34 -17.21 -1.15
N LYS A 50 2.13 -18.53 -1.27
CA LYS A 50 2.40 -19.27 -2.51
C LYS A 50 1.62 -18.75 -3.72
N ILE A 51 0.38 -18.33 -3.52
CA ILE A 51 -0.45 -17.74 -4.59
C ILE A 51 0.14 -16.40 -5.03
N VAL A 52 0.46 -15.51 -4.10
CA VAL A 52 1.06 -14.20 -4.41
C VAL A 52 2.38 -14.37 -5.16
N ASP A 53 3.29 -15.22 -4.66
CA ASP A 53 4.57 -15.47 -5.30
C ASP A 53 4.42 -15.99 -6.75
N ALA A 54 3.36 -16.73 -7.03
CA ALA A 54 3.07 -17.23 -8.37
C ALA A 54 2.65 -16.11 -9.33
N TYR A 55 1.82 -15.17 -8.87
CA TYR A 55 1.45 -13.99 -9.64
C TYR A 55 2.64 -13.06 -9.87
N ASP A 56 3.45 -12.81 -8.84
CA ASP A 56 4.64 -11.96 -8.96
C ASP A 56 5.62 -12.49 -10.02
N ARG A 57 5.84 -13.81 -10.05
CA ARG A 57 6.66 -14.46 -11.10
C ARG A 57 6.03 -14.34 -12.49
N ALA A 58 4.71 -14.45 -12.60
CA ALA A 58 4.00 -14.35 -13.87
C ALA A 58 4.06 -12.92 -14.45
N ASP A 59 3.91 -11.91 -13.60
CA ASP A 59 4.04 -10.50 -14.00
C ASP A 59 5.49 -10.15 -14.37
N ALA A 60 6.49 -10.64 -13.62
CA ALA A 60 7.91 -10.44 -13.94
C ALA A 60 8.33 -11.11 -15.27
N ALA A 61 7.68 -12.21 -15.65
CA ALA A 61 7.93 -12.93 -16.90
C ALA A 61 7.28 -12.27 -18.12
N ASN A 62 6.48 -11.21 -17.96
CA ASN A 62 5.75 -10.57 -19.05
C ASN A 62 6.31 -9.16 -19.38
N PRO A 63 7.26 -9.03 -20.31
CA PRO A 63 7.95 -7.76 -20.62
C PRO A 63 7.07 -6.69 -21.29
N LYS A 64 5.80 -6.99 -21.61
CA LYS A 64 4.87 -6.03 -22.26
C LYS A 64 4.22 -5.02 -21.32
N LYS A 65 4.38 -5.15 -19.99
CA LYS A 65 3.84 -4.21 -18.98
C LYS A 65 4.86 -3.21 -18.42
N ALA A 66 6.09 -3.20 -18.92
CA ALA A 66 7.17 -2.32 -18.45
C ALA A 66 7.24 -0.94 -19.17
N ASN A 67 6.13 -0.49 -19.77
CA ASN A 67 6.00 0.81 -20.45
C ASN A 67 4.97 1.68 -19.74
#